data_AF-A0ABD5SA28-F1
#
_entry.id   AF-A0ABD5SA28-F1
#
_cell.length_a   1.000
_cell.length_b   1.000
_cell.length_c   1.000
_cell.angle_alpha   90.00
_cell.angle_beta   90.00
_cell.angle_gamma   90.00
#
_symmetry.space_group_name_H-M   'P 1'
#
loop_
_entity.id
_entity.type
_entity.pdbx_description
1 polymer ?
#
loop_
_entity_poly.entity_id
_entity_poly.type
_entity_poly.pdbx_seq_one_letter_code
_entity_poly.pdbx_strand_id
1 'polypeptide(L)'
;MAPAEDDISIEEKRVYAGSAGRTDAYVATGTGVVRVALSADKVGAFDMVAREPARDVAVRPGAGASDPDLVGVATGNGLRVAVVDDDPEFVPVDDTSEPGGVGADADTE
;
A
#
# COMPACT_ATOMS: atom_id res chain seq x y z
N MET A 1 -40.21 48.84 -16.83
CA MET A 1 -39.79 47.49 -17.20
C MET A 1 -38.37 47.34 -16.69
N ALA A 2 -38.20 46.73 -15.52
CA ALA A 2 -36.89 46.53 -14.90
C ALA A 2 -36.13 45.42 -15.66
N PRO A 3 -34.79 45.49 -15.77
CA PRO A 3 -34.02 44.51 -16.51
C PRO A 3 -34.12 43.14 -15.84
N ALA A 4 -34.12 42.09 -16.66
CA ALA A 4 -34.14 40.71 -16.21
C ALA A 4 -32.98 40.45 -15.25
N GLU A 5 -33.32 39.87 -14.11
CA GLU A 5 -32.40 39.20 -13.21
C GLU A 5 -31.78 38.05 -14.00
N ASP A 6 -30.63 38.29 -14.62
CA ASP A 6 -29.84 37.22 -15.24
C ASP A 6 -29.41 36.31 -14.09
N ASP A 7 -30.14 35.21 -13.95
CA ASP A 7 -29.95 34.16 -12.97
C ASP A 7 -28.60 33.49 -13.23
N ILE A 8 -27.52 34.06 -12.67
CA ILE A 8 -26.16 33.49 -12.71
C ILE A 8 -26.12 32.27 -11.77
N SER A 9 -26.93 31.26 -12.09
CA SER A 9 -26.88 29.96 -11.45
C SER A 9 -25.61 29.26 -11.93
N ILE A 10 -24.56 29.32 -11.09
CA ILE A 10 -23.37 28.50 -11.30
C ILE A 10 -23.77 27.07 -10.97
N GLU A 11 -23.96 26.24 -12.00
CA GLU A 11 -24.04 24.79 -11.84
C GLU A 11 -22.72 24.30 -11.23
N GLU A 12 -22.75 23.95 -9.94
CA GLU A 12 -21.61 23.37 -9.22
C GLU A 12 -21.21 22.07 -9.91
N LYS A 13 -20.12 22.10 -10.68
CA LYS A 13 -19.48 20.90 -11.21
C LYS A 13 -18.87 20.14 -10.03
N ARG A 14 -19.64 19.22 -9.46
CA ARG A 14 -19.13 18.25 -8.50
C ARG A 14 -18.10 17.35 -9.19
N VAL A 15 -16.83 17.69 -9.05
CA VAL A 15 -15.73 16.78 -9.34
C VAL A 15 -15.68 15.79 -8.20
N TYR A 16 -16.43 14.69 -8.32
CA TYR A 16 -16.01 13.48 -7.64
C TYR A 16 -14.76 13.04 -8.37
N ALA A 17 -13.59 13.41 -7.83
CA ALA A 17 -12.42 12.61 -8.07
C ALA A 17 -12.80 11.25 -7.48
N GLY A 18 -13.30 10.33 -8.32
CA GLY A 18 -13.30 8.93 -7.96
C GLY A 18 -11.86 8.67 -7.56
N SER A 19 -11.63 8.37 -6.27
CA SER A 19 -10.30 8.02 -5.81
C SER A 19 -9.82 6.93 -6.76
N ALA A 20 -8.91 7.28 -7.66
CA ALA A 20 -8.15 6.28 -8.37
C ALA A 20 -7.59 5.39 -7.26
N GLY A 21 -8.01 4.12 -7.27
CA GLY A 21 -7.88 3.21 -6.13
C GLY A 21 -6.54 3.42 -5.45
N ARG A 22 -6.58 3.87 -4.19
CA ARG A 22 -5.35 4.08 -3.42
C ARG A 22 -4.61 2.75 -3.42
N THR A 23 -3.40 2.76 -3.95
CA THR A 23 -2.55 1.58 -4.07
C THR A 23 -1.35 1.82 -3.20
N ASP A 24 -1.13 0.99 -2.19
CA ASP A 24 0.05 1.08 -1.35
C ASP A 24 1.15 0.17 -1.89
N ALA A 25 2.30 0.76 -2.24
CA ALA A 25 3.51 0.03 -2.62
C ALA A 25 4.48 -0.03 -1.45
N TYR A 26 5.23 -1.12 -1.34
CA TYR A 26 6.24 -1.29 -0.30
C TYR A 26 7.63 -1.35 -0.92
N VAL A 27 8.59 -0.66 -0.32
CA VAL A 27 9.97 -0.59 -0.81
C VAL A 27 10.90 -1.06 0.30
N ALA A 28 11.64 -2.13 0.03
CA ALA A 28 12.71 -2.60 0.90
C ALA A 28 13.92 -1.65 0.79
N THR A 29 14.46 -1.26 1.92
CA THR A 29 15.63 -0.38 2.01
C THR A 29 16.62 -0.90 3.05
N GLY A 30 17.88 -0.50 2.94
CA GLY A 30 18.91 -0.84 3.93
C GLY A 30 18.63 -0.30 5.35
N THR A 31 17.65 0.58 5.52
CA THR A 31 17.24 1.16 6.81
C THR A 31 15.90 0.63 7.30
N GLY A 32 15.11 -0.04 6.46
CA GLY A 32 13.71 -0.27 6.77
C GLY A 32 12.83 -0.61 5.57
N VAL A 33 11.53 -0.60 5.80
CA VAL A 33 10.50 -0.67 4.75
C VAL A 33 9.75 0.65 4.70
N VAL A 34 9.58 1.16 3.49
CA VAL A 34 8.80 2.38 3.23
C VAL A 34 7.50 1.99 2.54
N ARG A 35 6.36 2.42 3.09
CA ARG A 35 5.08 2.37 2.39
C ARG A 35 4.93 3.64 1.57
N VAL A 36 4.50 3.50 0.32
CA VAL A 36 4.27 4.59 -0.62
C VAL A 36 2.82 4.51 -1.07
N ALA A 37 2.03 5.50 -0.67
CA ALA A 37 0.64 5.63 -1.12
C ALA A 37 0.63 6.24 -2.53
N LEU A 38 0.17 5.45 -3.49
CA LEU A 38 0.05 5.82 -4.89
C LEU A 38 -1.41 6.14 -5.25
N SER A 39 -1.58 7.17 -6.07
CA SER A 39 -2.84 7.49 -6.73
C SER A 39 -2.59 7.68 -8.22
N ALA A 40 -3.10 6.73 -9.03
CA ALA A 40 -2.76 6.61 -10.44
C ALA A 40 -1.23 6.58 -10.66
N ASP A 41 -0.68 7.60 -11.31
CA ASP A 41 0.74 7.77 -11.62
C ASP A 41 1.53 8.60 -10.59
N LYS A 42 0.91 8.97 -9.46
CA LYS A 42 1.50 9.91 -8.49
C LYS A 42 1.74 9.27 -7.12
N VAL A 43 2.83 9.69 -6.49
CA VAL A 43 3.07 9.48 -5.06
C VAL A 43 2.30 10.54 -4.27
N GLY A 44 1.36 10.11 -3.44
CA GLY A 44 0.60 10.98 -2.55
C GLY A 44 1.28 11.16 -1.20
N ALA A 45 1.75 10.06 -0.60
CA ALA A 45 2.43 10.05 0.68
C ALA A 45 3.42 8.88 0.75
N PHE A 46 4.38 8.98 1.66
CA PHE A 46 5.26 7.87 1.99
C PHE A 46 5.65 7.92 3.47
N ASP A 47 5.73 6.75 4.10
CA ASP A 47 5.99 6.59 5.53
C ASP A 47 6.91 5.40 5.78
N MET A 48 7.75 5.49 6.80
CA MET A 48 8.59 4.37 7.25
C MET A 48 7.80 3.48 8.20
N VAL A 49 7.40 2.31 7.71
CA VAL A 49 6.53 1.37 8.45
C VAL A 49 7.30 0.31 9.23
N ALA A 50 8.55 0.04 8.82
CA ALA A 50 9.47 -0.79 9.59
C ALA A 50 10.86 -0.16 9.57
N ARG A 51 11.57 -0.20 10.69
CA ARG A 51 12.95 0.34 10.84
C ARG A 51 14.04 -0.73 10.83
N GLU A 52 13.67 -1.96 10.52
CA GLU A 52 14.62 -3.06 10.41
C GLU A 52 15.10 -3.18 8.97
N PRO A 53 16.42 -3.30 8.70
CA PRO A 53 16.94 -3.46 7.36
C PRO A 53 16.25 -4.59 6.61
N ALA A 54 15.62 -4.24 5.49
CA ALA A 54 14.90 -5.17 4.63
C ALA A 54 15.71 -5.43 3.36
N ARG A 55 15.76 -6.70 2.96
CA ARG A 55 16.38 -7.12 1.70
C ARG A 55 15.37 -7.21 0.57
N ASP A 56 14.18 -7.68 0.91
CA ASP A 56 13.12 -7.93 -0.05
C ASP A 56 11.75 -7.69 0.61
N VAL A 57 10.76 -7.36 -0.22
CA VAL A 57 9.38 -7.14 0.19
C VAL A 57 8.42 -7.61 -0.90
N ALA A 58 7.42 -8.38 -0.50
CA ALA A 58 6.40 -8.88 -1.41
C ALA A 58 5.02 -8.66 -0.81
N VAL A 59 4.05 -8.28 -1.66
CA VAL A 59 2.64 -8.23 -1.29
C VAL A 59 1.94 -9.45 -1.85
N ARG A 60 1.25 -10.19 -0.99
CA ARG A 60 0.34 -11.26 -1.37
C ARG A 60 -1.08 -10.70 -1.35
N PRO A 61 -1.75 -10.58 -2.52
CA PRO A 61 -3.14 -10.19 -2.55
C PRO A 61 -3.98 -11.29 -1.88
N GLY A 62 -4.96 -10.86 -1.10
CA GLY A 62 -5.93 -11.70 -0.46
C GLY A 62 -7.00 -12.20 -1.43
N ALA A 63 -7.57 -13.38 -1.13
CA ALA A 63 -8.58 -14.00 -1.99
C ALA A 63 -10.01 -13.43 -1.79
N GLY A 64 -10.22 -12.47 -0.88
CA GLY A 64 -11.52 -11.84 -0.66
C GLY A 64 -11.67 -11.18 0.72
N ALA A 65 -12.89 -10.82 1.10
CA ALA A 65 -13.15 -10.04 2.32
C ALA A 65 -12.66 -10.70 3.64
N SER A 66 -12.50 -12.03 3.65
CA SER A 66 -12.03 -12.79 4.82
C SER A 66 -10.54 -13.14 4.78
N ASP A 67 -9.85 -12.81 3.70
CA ASP A 67 -8.41 -13.06 3.51
C ASP A 67 -7.78 -11.73 3.09
N PRO A 68 -7.22 -10.96 4.03
CA PRO A 68 -6.68 -9.64 3.72
C PRO A 68 -5.38 -9.76 2.94
N ASP A 69 -5.04 -8.69 2.22
CA ASP A 69 -3.72 -8.54 1.62
C ASP A 69 -2.64 -8.58 2.71
N LEU A 70 -1.59 -9.36 2.48
CA LEU A 70 -0.44 -9.45 3.40
C LEU A 70 0.81 -8.89 2.74
N VAL A 71 1.64 -8.23 3.53
CA VAL A 71 2.99 -7.81 3.14
C VAL A 71 4.02 -8.65 3.89
N GLY A 72 4.89 -9.33 3.15
CA GLY A 72 6.02 -10.08 3.66
C GLY A 72 7.32 -9.31 3.46
N VAL A 73 8.17 -9.28 4.49
CA VAL A 73 9.46 -8.58 4.49
C VAL A 73 10.56 -9.54 4.91
N ALA A 74 11.54 -9.72 4.03
CA ALA A 74 12.73 -10.50 4.35
C ALA A 74 13.78 -9.61 5.02
N THR A 75 14.11 -9.91 6.28
CA THR A 75 15.17 -9.22 7.03
C THR A 75 16.34 -10.16 7.30
N GLY A 76 17.41 -9.64 7.90
CA GLY A 76 18.53 -10.47 8.38
C GLY A 76 18.15 -11.45 9.50
N ASN A 77 17.00 -11.25 10.15
CA ASN A 77 16.51 -12.05 11.27
C ASN A 77 15.38 -13.01 10.87
N GLY A 78 15.09 -13.14 9.57
CA GLY A 78 14.05 -14.02 9.05
C GLY A 78 12.94 -13.27 8.31
N LEU A 79 11.80 -13.93 8.14
CA LEU A 79 10.63 -13.38 7.47
C LEU A 79 9.70 -12.72 8.49
N ARG A 80 9.19 -11.54 8.14
CA ARG A 80 8.12 -10.86 8.86
C ARG A 80 6.92 -10.64 7.98
N VAL A 81 5.72 -10.71 8.54
CA VAL A 81 4.48 -10.49 7.83
C VAL A 81 3.62 -9.48 8.59
N ALA A 82 2.94 -8.61 7.86
CA ALA A 82 1.90 -7.73 8.37
C ALA A 82 0.67 -7.79 7.45
N VAL A 83 -0.49 -7.40 7.98
CA VAL A 83 -1.65 -7.07 7.15
C VAL A 83 -1.38 -5.75 6.43
N VAL A 84 -1.86 -5.60 5.20
CA VAL A 84 -1.78 -4.33 4.48
C VAL A 84 -2.88 -3.41 5.01
N ASP A 85 -2.47 -2.43 5.80
CA ASP A 85 -3.34 -1.38 6.34
C ASP A 85 -2.58 -0.05 6.54
N ASP A 86 -3.23 0.93 7.18
CA ASP A 86 -2.68 2.27 7.40
C ASP A 86 -1.55 2.31 8.46
N ASP A 87 -1.37 1.29 9.29
CA ASP A 87 -0.28 1.15 10.25
C ASP A 87 0.10 -0.34 10.43
N PRO A 88 0.82 -0.93 9.45
CA PRO A 88 1.04 -2.37 9.39
C PRO A 88 1.97 -2.85 10.51
N GLU A 89 1.46 -3.77 11.33
CA GLU A 89 2.18 -4.39 12.43
C GLU A 89 2.93 -5.65 11.97
N PHE A 90 4.26 -5.56 11.85
CA PHE A 90 5.10 -6.66 11.38
C PHE A 90 5.41 -7.67 12.49
N VAL A 91 4.88 -8.88 12.35
CA VAL A 91 5.17 -10.01 13.23
C VAL A 91 6.17 -10.98 12.59
N PRO A 92 7.09 -11.58 13.35
CA PRO A 92 7.95 -12.65 12.84
C PRO A 92 7.13 -13.87 12.44
N VAL A 93 7.53 -14.52 11.35
CA VAL A 93 6.99 -15.82 10.94
C VAL A 93 7.84 -16.90 11.59
N ASP A 94 7.30 -17.58 12.60
CA ASP A 94 7.92 -18.77 13.17
C ASP A 94 7.74 -19.97 12.20
N ASP A 95 8.71 -20.89 12.15
CA ASP A 95 8.72 -22.11 11.32
C ASP A 95 7.51 -23.05 11.53
N THR A 96 6.67 -22.79 12.54
CA THR A 96 5.41 -23.51 12.79
C THR A 96 4.19 -22.87 12.13
N SER A 97 4.35 -21.69 11.53
CA SER A 97 3.32 -21.02 10.75
C SER A 97 3.27 -21.67 9.37
N GLU A 98 2.10 -22.10 8.92
CA GLU A 98 1.99 -22.78 7.63
C GLU A 98 2.61 -21.90 6.53
N PRO A 99 3.51 -22.45 5.70
CA PRO A 99 4.30 -21.66 4.77
C PRO A 99 3.40 -21.16 3.64
N GLY A 100 2.81 -19.98 3.81
CA GLY A 100 2.28 -19.19 2.71
C GLY A 100 3.47 -18.68 1.89
N GLY A 101 3.80 -19.42 0.83
CA GLY A 101 5.01 -19.24 0.02
C GLY A 101 5.36 -17.78 -0.27
N VAL A 102 6.54 -17.37 0.21
CA VAL A 102 7.19 -16.13 -0.24
C VAL A 102 7.85 -16.47 -1.57
N GLY A 103 7.32 -15.88 -2.65
CA GLY A 103 7.92 -15.98 -3.97
C GLY A 103 9.28 -15.30 -3.96
N ALA A 104 10.35 -16.10 -4.04
CA ALA A 104 11.66 -15.62 -4.42
C ALA A 104 11.60 -15.28 -5.92
N ASP A 105 11.46 -13.99 -6.25
CA ASP A 105 11.75 -13.52 -7.59
C ASP A 105 13.28 -13.44 -7.71
N ALA A 106 13.87 -14.59 -8.05
CA ALA A 106 15.28 -14.70 -8.37
C ALA A 106 15.50 -14.19 -9.79
N ASP A 107 15.52 -12.88 -9.96
CA ASP A 107 16.23 -12.27 -11.08
C ASP A 107 17.72 -12.25 -10.73
N THR A 108 18.44 -13.26 -11.23
CA THR A 108 19.89 -13.20 -11.40
C THR A 108 20.21 -13.73 -12.79
N GLU A 109 20.80 -12.81 -13.56
CA GLU A 109 21.31 -12.89 -14.94
C GLU A 109 21.91 -14.24 -15.36
#